data_AF-A0AAV6JT96-F1
#
_entry.id   AF-A0AAV6JT96-F1
#
_cell.length_a   1.000
_cell.length_b   1.000
_cell.length_c   1.000
_cell.angle_alpha   90.00
_cell.angle_beta   90.00
_cell.angle_gamma   90.00
#
_symmetry.space_group_name_H-M   'P 1'
#
loop_
_entity.id
_entity.type
_entity.pdbx_description
1 polymer ?
#
loop_
_entity_poly.entity_id
_entity_poly.type
_entity_poly.pdbx_seq_one_letter_code
_entity_poly.pdbx_strand_id
1 'polypeptide(L)'
;MAHKCNTICDEGKIRNLVCTTHPDLAEKFDRFLLESYIEDNEMVKWCPSVPHCGNAIRVEKDKYREVECDCGMQFCFSCSSEAHSPCSCQMWKLWMGKCQNESETVNWITVHTKPCPKCLKAVEKNGGCNLCGWGLHAFLLLDSLLEVYCLSILLFIDAVVLLLVIFDLMHNKTSEKQQNTINKLATGSAHTWDSIQDHSCGRYTEEQEKNLELAKKYLWRYIHYHNRYKAHSDSLKAEVQLKEKIYMKISKLETGESASQDLRWVENGLYTLFRSRRALSYSYPFAYYMFGHELQNEMTEEEREIKQNLFEDQQQQFEANVEKLSMVLEEPFEGYTEDKVTETRMKVLNLSYLVDNLCRKLYECIENDLLGALQHGSHNIAPYKSTGAEKASKLA
;
A
#
# COMPACT_ATOMS: atom_id res chain seq x y z
N MET A 1 -34.01 -40.16 -18.95
CA MET A 1 -32.94 -40.70 -18.08
C MET A 1 -33.59 -41.34 -16.86
N ALA A 2 -33.04 -42.44 -16.35
CA ALA A 2 -33.54 -43.08 -15.13
C ALA A 2 -33.24 -42.22 -13.90
N HIS A 3 -34.07 -42.32 -12.86
CA HIS A 3 -33.85 -41.63 -11.58
C HIS A 3 -32.50 -42.05 -10.96
N LYS A 4 -31.67 -41.09 -10.53
CA LYS A 4 -30.26 -41.25 -10.07
C LYS A 4 -29.21 -41.55 -11.17
N CYS A 5 -29.49 -41.20 -12.42
CA CYS A 5 -28.47 -41.22 -13.47
C CYS A 5 -27.48 -40.05 -13.29
N ASN A 6 -26.18 -40.35 -13.15
CA ASN A 6 -25.10 -39.36 -12.99
C ASN A 6 -24.41 -38.98 -14.31
N THR A 7 -25.02 -39.31 -15.45
CA THR A 7 -24.42 -38.99 -16.77
C THR A 7 -24.47 -37.49 -17.00
N ILE A 8 -23.30 -36.90 -17.25
CA ILE A 8 -23.17 -35.48 -17.59
C ILE A 8 -23.84 -35.23 -18.94
N CYS A 9 -24.69 -34.22 -18.99
CA CYS A 9 -25.37 -33.84 -20.22
C CYS A 9 -24.45 -32.90 -21.03
N ASP A 10 -24.44 -33.10 -22.35
CA ASP A 10 -23.64 -32.31 -23.28
C ASP A 10 -24.03 -30.83 -23.25
N GLU A 11 -23.04 -29.94 -23.15
CA GLU A 11 -23.23 -28.49 -23.06
C GLU A 11 -24.05 -27.93 -24.23
N GLY A 12 -23.72 -28.34 -25.45
CA GLY A 12 -24.42 -27.90 -26.66
C GLY A 12 -25.90 -28.30 -26.65
N LYS A 13 -26.22 -29.48 -26.11
CA LYS A 13 -27.62 -29.91 -25.94
C LYS A 13 -28.35 -29.09 -24.86
N ILE A 14 -27.70 -28.82 -23.72
CA ILE A 14 -28.29 -27.99 -22.67
C ILE A 14 -28.56 -26.59 -23.22
N ARG A 15 -27.56 -25.96 -23.86
CA ARG A 15 -27.69 -24.63 -24.45
C ARG A 15 -28.85 -24.56 -25.43
N ASN A 16 -28.96 -25.51 -26.37
CA ASN A 16 -30.07 -25.53 -27.34
C ASN A 16 -31.45 -25.67 -26.69
N LEU A 17 -31.57 -26.50 -25.64
CA LEU A 17 -32.83 -26.69 -24.91
C LEU A 17 -33.22 -25.47 -24.08
N VAL A 18 -32.24 -24.83 -23.43
CA VAL A 18 -32.48 -23.67 -22.56
C VAL A 18 -32.73 -22.41 -23.41
N CYS A 19 -31.97 -22.19 -24.50
CA CYS A 19 -32.16 -21.06 -25.41
C CYS A 19 -33.56 -21.04 -26.04
N THR A 20 -34.14 -22.21 -26.32
CA THR A 20 -35.46 -22.31 -26.96
C THR A 20 -36.62 -22.12 -26.00
N THR A 21 -36.44 -22.43 -24.71
CA THR A 21 -37.51 -22.42 -23.71
C THR A 21 -37.46 -21.20 -22.79
N HIS A 22 -36.26 -20.75 -22.39
CA HIS A 22 -36.04 -19.68 -21.42
C HIS A 22 -34.75 -18.90 -21.71
N PRO A 23 -34.81 -17.82 -22.51
CA PRO A 23 -33.65 -16.99 -22.84
C PRO A 23 -32.88 -16.48 -21.61
N ASP A 24 -33.59 -16.05 -20.56
CA ASP A 24 -32.99 -15.55 -19.32
C ASP A 24 -32.16 -16.62 -18.58
N LEU A 25 -32.52 -17.91 -18.72
CA LEU A 25 -31.76 -19.02 -18.14
C LEU A 25 -30.56 -19.40 -19.00
N ALA A 26 -30.65 -19.20 -20.32
CA ALA A 26 -29.54 -19.47 -21.22
C ALA A 26 -28.39 -18.50 -20.95
N GLU A 27 -28.70 -17.22 -20.76
CA GLU A 27 -27.69 -16.21 -20.38
C GLU A 27 -27.01 -16.55 -19.04
N LYS A 28 -27.79 -17.01 -18.05
CA LYS A 28 -27.23 -17.46 -16.76
C LYS A 28 -26.36 -18.70 -16.90
N PHE A 29 -26.75 -19.64 -17.74
CA PHE A 29 -25.99 -20.85 -18.02
C PHE A 29 -24.66 -20.52 -18.70
N ASP A 30 -24.68 -19.64 -19.70
CA ASP A 30 -23.49 -19.19 -20.41
C ASP A 30 -22.53 -18.42 -19.50
N ARG A 31 -23.06 -17.55 -18.64
CA ARG A 31 -22.26 -16.86 -17.62
C ARG A 31 -21.62 -17.86 -16.65
N PHE A 32 -22.38 -18.84 -16.17
CA PHE A 32 -21.86 -19.84 -15.24
C PHE A 32 -20.72 -20.66 -15.84
N LEU A 33 -20.85 -21.07 -17.10
CA LEU A 33 -19.79 -21.79 -17.82
C LEU A 33 -18.53 -20.94 -17.95
N LEU A 34 -18.69 -19.66 -18.28
CA LEU A 34 -17.58 -18.72 -18.40
C LEU A 34 -16.89 -18.47 -17.06
N GLU A 35 -17.66 -18.27 -15.98
CA GLU A 35 -17.15 -18.11 -14.62
C GLU A 35 -16.36 -19.36 -14.18
N SER A 36 -16.93 -20.56 -14.35
CA SER A 36 -16.25 -21.83 -14.05
C SER A 36 -14.95 -21.98 -14.84
N TYR A 37 -14.95 -21.69 -16.15
CA TYR A 37 -13.74 -21.77 -16.96
C TYR A 37 -12.62 -20.83 -16.46
N ILE A 38 -12.97 -19.62 -16.03
CA ILE A 38 -12.01 -18.61 -15.57
C ILE A 38 -11.51 -18.93 -14.15
N GLU A 39 -12.38 -19.44 -13.28
CA GLU A 39 -12.00 -19.86 -11.93
C GLU A 39 -11.05 -21.06 -11.94
N ASP A 40 -11.29 -22.02 -12.83
CA ASP A 40 -10.49 -23.25 -12.95
C ASP A 40 -9.18 -23.06 -13.75
N ASN A 41 -9.03 -21.93 -14.46
CA ASN A 41 -7.85 -21.64 -15.28
C ASN A 41 -6.91 -20.63 -14.60
N GLU A 42 -5.78 -21.12 -14.06
CA GLU A 42 -4.76 -20.25 -13.44
C GLU A 42 -4.19 -19.18 -14.39
N MET A 43 -4.28 -19.39 -15.71
CA MET A 43 -3.72 -18.50 -16.73
C MET A 43 -4.75 -17.50 -17.28
N VAL A 44 -5.97 -17.48 -16.71
CA VAL A 44 -7.01 -16.50 -17.05
C VAL A 44 -7.57 -15.87 -15.77
N LYS A 45 -7.69 -14.54 -15.74
CA LYS A 45 -8.27 -13.82 -14.60
C LYS A 45 -9.18 -12.69 -15.06
N TRP A 46 -10.25 -12.46 -14.31
CA TRP A 46 -11.10 -11.29 -14.49
C TRP A 46 -10.36 -10.00 -14.15
N CYS A 47 -10.66 -8.92 -14.87
CA CYS A 47 -10.22 -7.59 -14.49
C CYS A 47 -10.91 -7.17 -13.17
N PRO A 48 -10.15 -6.74 -12.14
CA PRO A 48 -10.69 -6.35 -10.84
C PRO A 48 -11.26 -4.92 -10.83
N SER A 49 -11.54 -4.33 -11.99
CA SER A 49 -12.09 -2.97 -12.08
C SER A 49 -13.43 -2.85 -11.36
N VAL A 50 -13.68 -1.68 -10.76
CA VAL A 50 -14.94 -1.34 -10.11
C VAL A 50 -15.46 -0.03 -10.72
N PRO A 51 -16.61 -0.05 -11.42
CA PRO A 51 -17.42 -1.21 -11.79
C PRO A 51 -16.67 -2.18 -12.73
N HIS A 52 -17.03 -3.46 -12.70
CA HIS A 52 -16.39 -4.48 -13.54
C HIS A 52 -16.53 -4.15 -15.03
N CYS A 53 -15.40 -4.08 -15.73
CA CYS A 53 -15.36 -3.81 -17.16
C CYS A 53 -15.75 -5.01 -18.05
N GLY A 54 -15.93 -6.20 -17.46
CA GLY A 54 -16.31 -7.42 -18.20
C GLY A 54 -15.18 -8.08 -18.99
N ASN A 55 -13.93 -7.61 -18.87
CA ASN A 55 -12.79 -8.20 -19.56
C ASN A 55 -12.12 -9.29 -18.72
N ALA A 56 -11.76 -10.40 -19.36
CA ALA A 56 -10.87 -11.43 -18.83
C ALA A 56 -9.50 -11.35 -19.51
N ILE A 57 -8.43 -11.51 -18.74
CA ILE A 57 -7.05 -11.40 -19.20
C ILE A 57 -6.42 -12.78 -19.16
N ARG A 58 -5.80 -13.18 -20.28
CA ARG A 58 -5.07 -14.44 -20.41
C ARG A 58 -3.57 -14.18 -20.52
N VAL A 59 -2.77 -14.98 -19.82
CA VAL A 59 -1.30 -14.97 -19.92
C VAL A 59 -0.79 -16.32 -20.44
N GLU A 60 0.37 -16.32 -21.12
CA GLU A 60 0.86 -17.55 -21.80
C GLU A 60 1.93 -18.32 -21.03
N LYS A 61 2.70 -17.66 -20.15
CA LYS A 61 3.90 -18.25 -19.54
C LYS A 61 3.90 -18.19 -18.03
N ASP A 62 4.17 -17.00 -17.49
CA ASP A 62 4.39 -16.77 -16.07
C ASP A 62 3.24 -15.97 -15.45
N LYS A 63 2.68 -16.45 -14.35
CA LYS A 63 1.61 -15.77 -13.60
C LYS A 63 2.12 -14.61 -12.73
N TYR A 64 3.42 -14.53 -12.45
CA TYR A 64 4.02 -13.45 -11.68
C TYR A 64 4.33 -12.25 -12.56
N ARG A 65 3.28 -11.53 -12.99
CA ARG A 65 3.41 -10.31 -13.77
C ARG A 65 2.37 -9.26 -13.40
N GLU A 66 2.69 -8.02 -13.70
CA GLU A 66 1.75 -6.91 -13.70
C GLU A 66 1.13 -6.79 -15.09
N VAL A 67 -0.20 -6.70 -15.15
CA VAL A 67 -0.97 -6.55 -16.38
C VAL A 67 -1.76 -5.26 -16.35
N GLU A 68 -1.94 -4.67 -17.53
CA GLU A 68 -2.85 -3.54 -17.76
C GLU A 68 -4.03 -4.02 -18.62
N CYS A 69 -5.24 -3.86 -18.10
CA CYS A 69 -6.47 -4.10 -18.86
C CYS A 69 -6.73 -2.95 -19.84
N ASP A 70 -7.46 -3.22 -20.93
CA ASP A 70 -7.94 -2.20 -21.86
C ASP A 70 -8.76 -1.07 -21.20
N CYS A 71 -9.35 -1.29 -20.02
CA CYS A 71 -10.02 -0.25 -19.24
C CYS A 71 -9.04 0.67 -18.48
N GLY A 72 -7.73 0.44 -18.57
CA GLY A 72 -6.66 1.16 -17.87
C GLY A 72 -6.33 0.62 -16.48
N MET A 73 -7.06 -0.38 -15.98
CA MET A 73 -6.78 -0.97 -14.66
C MET A 73 -5.48 -1.79 -14.68
N GLN A 74 -4.53 -1.43 -13.81
CA GLN A 74 -3.28 -2.15 -13.60
C GLN A 74 -3.35 -2.97 -12.32
N PHE A 75 -2.99 -4.26 -12.38
CA PHE A 75 -3.09 -5.16 -11.24
C PHE A 75 -2.08 -6.31 -11.31
N CYS A 76 -1.84 -6.96 -10.18
CA CYS A 76 -1.04 -8.18 -10.11
C CYS A 76 -1.86 -9.37 -10.62
N PHE A 77 -1.40 -10.03 -11.69
CA PHE A 77 -2.13 -11.15 -12.28
C PHE A 77 -2.29 -12.33 -11.30
N SER A 78 -1.27 -12.59 -10.48
CA SER A 78 -1.26 -13.70 -9.53
C SER A 78 -2.31 -13.57 -8.42
N CYS A 79 -2.45 -12.39 -7.81
CA CYS A 79 -3.34 -12.19 -6.65
C CYS A 79 -4.57 -11.31 -6.94
N SER A 80 -4.70 -10.76 -8.15
CA SER A 80 -5.77 -9.83 -8.57
C SER A 80 -5.90 -8.56 -7.72
N SER A 81 -4.91 -8.26 -6.88
CA SER A 81 -4.83 -7.01 -6.11
C SER A 81 -4.09 -5.93 -6.91
N GLU A 82 -4.01 -4.71 -6.37
CA GLU A 82 -3.22 -3.64 -6.98
C GLU A 82 -1.78 -4.10 -7.30
N ALA A 83 -1.22 -3.57 -8.39
CA ALA A 83 0.15 -3.86 -8.78
C ALA A 83 1.10 -3.47 -7.64
N HIS A 84 1.81 -4.44 -7.07
CA HIS A 84 2.54 -4.29 -5.81
C HIS A 84 4.03 -4.68 -5.93
N SER A 85 4.60 -4.75 -7.14
CA SER A 85 6.04 -5.04 -7.30
C SER A 85 6.89 -3.83 -6.80
N PRO A 86 8.00 -4.05 -6.06
CA PRO A 86 8.74 -5.30 -5.88
C PRO A 86 8.37 -6.13 -4.62
N CYS A 87 7.16 -5.97 -4.08
CA CYS A 87 6.68 -6.79 -2.96
C CYS A 87 6.04 -8.10 -3.48
N SER A 88 6.31 -9.23 -2.84
CA SER A 88 5.64 -10.50 -3.20
C SER A 88 4.16 -10.47 -2.77
N CYS A 89 3.31 -11.27 -3.43
CA CYS A 89 1.87 -11.33 -3.10
C CYS A 89 1.60 -11.64 -1.62
N GLN A 90 2.42 -12.52 -1.02
CA GLN A 90 2.30 -12.90 0.39
C GLN A 90 2.65 -11.73 1.32
N MET A 91 3.81 -11.10 1.09
CA MET A 91 4.24 -9.93 1.88
C MET A 91 3.24 -8.78 1.74
N TRP A 92 2.73 -8.56 0.53
CA TRP A 92 1.73 -7.54 0.26
C TRP A 92 0.43 -7.78 1.02
N LYS A 93 -0.08 -9.02 1.00
CA LYS A 93 -1.28 -9.40 1.76
C LYS A 93 -1.10 -9.18 3.26
N LEU A 94 0.06 -9.55 3.81
CA LEU A 94 0.37 -9.32 5.22
C LEU A 94 0.45 -7.83 5.54
N TRP A 95 1.11 -7.05 4.67
CA TRP A 95 1.25 -5.60 4.83
C TRP A 95 -0.12 -4.92 4.89
N MET A 96 -1.00 -5.23 3.94
CA MET A 96 -2.34 -4.64 3.87
C MET A 96 -3.19 -5.02 5.08
N GLY A 97 -3.12 -6.27 5.55
CA GLY A 97 -3.76 -6.67 6.80
C GLY A 97 -3.21 -5.89 8.00
N LYS A 98 -1.89 -5.68 8.08
CA LYS A 98 -1.26 -4.91 9.16
C LYS A 98 -1.68 -3.44 9.13
N CYS A 99 -1.70 -2.81 7.96
CA CYS A 99 -2.19 -1.44 7.78
C CYS A 99 -3.64 -1.25 8.22
N GLN A 100 -4.51 -2.25 8.04
CA GLN A 100 -5.89 -2.18 8.52
C GLN A 100 -5.95 -2.25 10.05
N ASN A 101 -5.21 -3.18 10.66
CA ASN A 101 -5.26 -3.46 12.10
C ASN A 101 -4.53 -2.41 12.95
N GLU A 102 -3.44 -1.83 12.45
CA GLU A 102 -2.61 -0.86 13.20
C GLU A 102 -2.91 0.60 12.82
N SER A 103 -3.96 0.82 12.02
CA SER A 103 -4.35 2.14 11.51
C SER A 103 -4.60 3.16 12.62
N GLU A 104 -5.31 2.80 13.69
CA GLU A 104 -5.64 3.73 14.78
C GLU A 104 -4.41 4.09 15.63
N THR A 105 -3.58 3.10 15.99
CA THR A 105 -2.37 3.28 16.78
C THR A 105 -1.33 4.13 16.04
N VAL A 106 -1.14 3.88 14.75
CA VAL A 106 -0.19 4.68 13.94
C VAL A 106 -0.75 6.05 13.60
N ASN A 107 -2.04 6.18 13.33
CA ASN A 107 -2.67 7.48 13.09
C ASN A 107 -2.52 8.38 14.32
N TRP A 108 -2.69 7.84 15.53
CA TRP A 108 -2.41 8.59 16.76
C TRP A 108 -0.95 9.08 16.81
N ILE A 109 0.04 8.21 16.54
CA ILE A 109 1.46 8.59 16.60
C ILE A 109 1.81 9.63 15.51
N THR A 110 1.31 9.47 14.29
CA THR A 110 1.58 10.39 13.17
C THR A 110 0.94 11.76 13.36
N VAL A 111 -0.21 11.84 14.04
CA VAL A 111 -0.84 13.13 14.37
C VAL A 111 -0.05 13.89 15.45
N HIS A 112 0.56 13.18 16.39
CA HIS A 112 1.26 13.78 17.54
C HIS A 112 2.78 13.92 17.34
N THR A 113 3.32 13.41 16.23
CA THR A 113 4.75 13.49 15.91
C THR A 113 4.97 14.04 14.50
N LYS A 114 6.00 14.88 14.32
CA LYS A 114 6.41 15.32 12.97
C LYS A 114 7.65 14.56 12.54
N PRO A 115 7.73 14.06 11.29
CA PRO A 115 8.94 13.44 10.79
C PRO A 115 10.04 14.50 10.59
N CYS A 116 11.26 14.17 11.01
CA CYS A 116 12.43 15.00 10.74
C CYS A 116 12.67 15.11 9.21
N PRO A 117 12.83 16.31 8.64
CA PRO A 117 13.00 16.49 7.19
C PRO A 117 14.32 15.92 6.61
N LYS A 118 15.27 15.48 7.45
CA LYS A 118 16.53 14.85 7.01
C LYS A 118 16.57 13.32 7.13
N CYS A 119 15.82 12.73 8.07
CA CYS A 119 15.92 11.29 8.36
C CYS A 119 14.57 10.61 8.68
N LEU A 120 13.49 11.39 8.69
CA LEU A 120 12.10 10.97 8.92
C LEU A 120 11.85 10.28 10.28
N LYS A 121 12.78 10.39 11.24
CA LYS A 121 12.52 10.00 12.64
C LYS A 121 11.41 10.89 13.22
N ALA A 122 10.45 10.27 13.91
CA ALA A 122 9.33 10.96 14.52
C ALA A 122 9.80 11.81 15.71
N VAL A 123 9.50 13.11 15.68
CA VAL A 123 9.78 14.05 16.77
C VAL A 123 8.47 14.37 17.48
N GLU A 124 8.40 14.08 18.77
CA GLU A 124 7.25 14.36 19.63
C GLU A 124 7.08 15.87 19.82
N LYS A 125 5.85 16.37 19.64
CA LYS A 125 5.55 17.80 19.78
C LYS A 125 5.34 18.15 21.25
N ASN A 126 6.43 18.19 22.01
CA ASN A 126 6.40 18.60 23.42
C ASN A 126 6.16 20.11 23.45
N GLY A 127 4.99 20.52 23.93
CA GLY A 127 4.47 21.89 23.80
C GLY A 127 5.50 23.00 24.06
N GLY A 128 5.51 24.00 23.17
CA GLY A 128 5.96 25.36 23.47
C GLY A 128 7.44 25.70 23.22
N CYS A 129 8.01 25.52 22.02
CA CYS A 129 9.03 26.42 21.47
C CYS A 129 9.31 26.15 19.97
N ASN A 130 9.25 27.19 19.13
CA ASN A 130 9.67 27.16 17.72
C ASN A 130 11.09 27.73 17.60
N LEU A 131 12.14 26.98 17.95
CA LEU A 131 13.52 27.39 17.63
C LEU A 131 14.46 26.18 17.59
N CYS A 132 14.65 25.64 16.39
CA CYS A 132 15.92 25.06 15.97
C CYS A 132 16.32 25.85 14.71
N GLY A 133 17.08 26.93 14.92
CA GLY A 133 17.39 27.88 13.87
C GLY A 133 18.42 27.36 12.89
N TRP A 134 18.08 27.36 11.60
CA TRP A 134 18.92 27.81 10.48
C TRP A 134 18.00 28.47 9.44
N GLY A 135 18.39 29.65 8.98
CA GLY A 135 17.50 30.66 8.40
C GLY A 135 17.22 30.57 6.90
N LEU A 136 16.04 31.12 6.61
CA LEU A 136 15.54 31.87 5.45
C LEU A 136 15.40 31.22 4.04
N HIS A 137 14.12 31.26 3.63
CA HIS A 137 13.47 31.11 2.31
C HIS A 137 13.28 29.64 1.86
N ALA A 138 12.06 29.08 1.76
CA ALA A 138 10.80 29.68 1.36
C ALA A 138 9.63 29.26 2.25
N PHE A 139 8.99 30.26 2.84
CA PHE A 139 7.60 30.23 3.30
C PHE A 139 6.76 30.47 2.05
N LEU A 140 5.84 29.55 1.72
CA LEU A 140 4.53 29.76 1.07
C LEU A 140 4.02 28.41 0.56
N LEU A 141 2.92 27.95 1.16
CA LEU A 141 1.80 27.16 0.61
C LEU A 141 1.35 26.08 1.61
N LEU A 142 0.48 26.48 2.54
CA LEU A 142 -0.80 25.84 2.87
C LEU A 142 -1.40 26.49 4.15
N ASP A 143 -1.51 27.81 4.15
CA ASP A 143 -2.45 28.55 5.01
C ASP A 143 -3.51 29.16 4.10
N SER A 144 -4.53 28.39 3.78
CA SER A 144 -5.87 28.83 3.40
C SER A 144 -6.67 27.57 3.06
N LEU A 145 -7.63 27.26 3.94
CA LEU A 145 -8.81 26.38 3.77
C LEU A 145 -9.06 25.42 4.94
N LEU A 146 -8.92 25.88 6.20
CA LEU A 146 -9.64 25.24 7.30
C LEU A 146 -10.13 26.23 8.37
N GLU A 147 -10.73 27.34 7.94
CA GLU A 147 -11.27 28.35 8.87
C GLU A 147 -12.76 28.69 8.71
N VAL A 148 -13.56 27.87 8.00
CA VAL A 148 -15.01 28.18 7.83
C VAL A 148 -15.98 27.02 8.16
N TYR A 149 -15.51 25.84 8.63
CA TYR A 149 -16.43 24.71 8.87
C TYR A 149 -16.50 24.14 10.30
N CYS A 150 -16.06 24.87 11.33
CA CYS A 150 -16.08 24.37 12.72
C CYS A 150 -16.85 25.22 13.75
N LEU A 151 -17.72 26.14 13.32
CA LEU A 151 -18.53 26.97 14.24
C LEU A 151 -20.03 26.64 14.28
N SER A 152 -20.47 25.56 13.64
CA SER A 152 -21.89 25.11 13.66
C SER A 152 -22.13 23.70 14.22
N ILE A 153 -21.10 22.99 14.68
CA ILE A 153 -21.21 21.61 15.23
C ILE A 153 -20.97 21.54 16.75
N LEU A 154 -20.60 22.66 17.39
CA LEU A 154 -20.28 22.70 18.83
C LEU A 154 -21.47 23.00 19.78
N LEU A 155 -22.71 23.00 19.29
CA LEU A 155 -23.90 23.17 20.15
C LEU A 155 -24.84 21.94 20.22
N PHE A 156 -24.47 20.81 19.60
CA PHE A 156 -25.30 19.60 19.61
C PHE A 156 -24.67 18.36 20.28
N ILE A 157 -23.40 18.41 20.69
CA ILE A 157 -22.71 17.25 21.28
C ILE A 157 -22.83 17.19 22.82
N ASP A 158 -23.12 18.29 23.49
CA ASP A 158 -23.17 18.30 24.97
C ASP A 158 -24.43 17.68 25.59
N ALA A 159 -25.51 17.49 24.83
CA ALA A 159 -26.74 16.87 25.34
C ALA A 159 -26.76 15.33 25.23
N VAL A 160 -26.09 14.76 24.23
CA VAL A 160 -26.11 13.30 23.97
C VAL A 160 -25.13 12.57 24.89
N VAL A 161 -23.96 13.17 25.18
CA VAL A 161 -22.97 12.58 26.10
C VAL A 161 -23.51 12.53 27.54
N LEU A 162 -24.28 13.53 27.97
CA LEU A 162 -24.86 13.56 29.32
C LEU A 162 -25.97 12.50 29.50
N LEU A 163 -26.74 12.19 28.45
CA LEU A 163 -27.81 11.18 28.50
C LEU A 163 -27.27 9.74 28.43
N LEU A 164 -26.16 9.49 27.72
CA LEU A 164 -25.52 8.17 27.69
C LEU A 164 -24.84 7.81 29.02
N VAL A 165 -24.22 8.78 29.70
CA VAL A 165 -23.61 8.56 31.03
C VAL A 165 -24.66 8.26 32.11
N ILE A 166 -25.86 8.85 32.01
CA ILE A 166 -26.95 8.57 32.95
C ILE A 166 -27.57 7.18 32.69
N PHE A 167 -27.61 6.71 31.43
CA PHE A 167 -28.12 5.38 31.08
C PHE A 167 -27.17 4.26 31.57
N ASP A 168 -25.85 4.43 31.45
CA ASP A 168 -24.85 3.48 31.96
C ASP A 168 -24.82 3.41 33.50
N LEU A 169 -25.03 4.53 34.19
CA LEU A 169 -25.13 4.55 35.67
C LEU A 169 -26.40 3.86 36.21
N MET A 170 -27.44 3.74 35.39
CA MET A 170 -28.70 3.09 35.78
C MET A 170 -28.73 1.59 35.46
N HIS A 171 -27.96 1.12 34.47
CA HIS A 171 -27.94 -0.30 34.08
C HIS A 171 -26.97 -1.18 34.90
N ASN A 172 -26.02 -0.57 35.63
CA ASN A 172 -24.97 -1.30 36.34
C ASN A 172 -25.28 -1.66 37.82
N LYS A 173 -26.53 -1.45 38.30
CA LYS A 173 -26.94 -1.75 39.69
C LYS A 173 -27.71 -3.07 39.88
N THR A 174 -27.96 -3.83 38.82
CA THR A 174 -28.77 -5.06 38.87
C THR A 174 -27.98 -6.36 38.61
N SER A 175 -26.66 -6.30 38.38
CA SER A 175 -25.81 -7.48 38.16
C SER A 175 -25.00 -7.91 39.41
N GLU A 176 -24.72 -7.00 40.35
CA GLU A 176 -23.85 -7.28 41.52
C GLU A 176 -24.50 -8.12 42.64
N LYS A 177 -25.82 -8.38 42.61
CA LYS A 177 -26.51 -9.12 43.68
C LYS A 177 -26.68 -10.62 43.43
N GLN A 178 -26.36 -11.16 42.25
CA GLN A 178 -26.47 -12.61 41.98
C GLN A 178 -25.13 -13.35 41.84
N GLN A 179 -23.99 -12.64 41.68
CA GLN A 179 -22.67 -13.28 41.59
C GLN A 179 -22.08 -13.66 42.96
N ASN A 180 -22.55 -13.05 44.06
CA ASN A 180 -21.99 -13.23 45.40
C ASN A 180 -22.53 -14.45 46.18
N THR A 181 -23.28 -15.36 45.54
CA THR A 181 -23.77 -16.58 46.20
C THR A 181 -23.27 -17.88 45.55
N ILE A 182 -22.54 -17.82 44.43
CA ILE A 182 -22.07 -19.03 43.72
C ILE A 182 -20.58 -19.36 43.97
N ASN A 183 -19.75 -18.42 44.44
CA ASN A 183 -18.33 -18.67 44.71
C ASN A 183 -18.02 -19.05 46.16
N LYS A 184 -18.78 -19.98 46.75
CA LYS A 184 -18.44 -20.59 48.06
C LYS A 184 -18.11 -22.09 48.01
N LEU A 185 -17.99 -22.68 46.83
CA LEU A 185 -17.44 -24.03 46.67
C LEU A 185 -16.41 -24.02 45.52
N ALA A 186 -15.13 -24.07 45.89
CA ALA A 186 -13.96 -24.51 45.11
C ALA A 186 -12.78 -23.51 45.10
N THR A 187 -12.27 -23.14 46.27
CA THR A 187 -10.83 -22.87 46.45
C THR A 187 -10.45 -23.25 47.88
N GLY A 188 -9.36 -24.01 48.03
CA GLY A 188 -8.88 -24.52 49.31
C GLY A 188 -8.50 -23.41 50.29
N SER A 189 -8.32 -23.79 51.55
CA SER A 189 -8.14 -22.95 52.74
C SER A 189 -6.86 -22.07 52.79
N ALA A 190 -6.27 -21.67 51.66
CA ALA A 190 -4.98 -20.98 51.58
C ALA A 190 -4.98 -19.66 50.78
N HIS A 191 -6.13 -19.00 50.61
CA HIS A 191 -6.21 -17.71 49.89
C HIS A 191 -7.12 -16.71 50.60
N THR A 192 -6.65 -15.47 50.74
CA THR A 192 -7.44 -14.29 51.11
C THR A 192 -7.81 -13.49 49.87
N TRP A 193 -8.83 -12.64 49.95
CA TRP A 193 -9.29 -11.78 48.83
C TRP A 193 -8.19 -10.87 48.26
N ASP A 194 -7.12 -10.65 49.03
CA ASP A 194 -6.00 -9.76 48.69
C ASP A 194 -4.70 -10.50 48.31
N SER A 195 -4.63 -11.84 48.40
CA SER A 195 -3.42 -12.57 48.00
C SER A 195 -3.65 -14.05 47.68
N ILE A 196 -3.07 -14.51 46.57
CA ILE A 196 -2.96 -15.92 46.20
C ILE A 196 -1.51 -16.36 46.44
N GLN A 197 -1.31 -17.40 47.25
CA GLN A 197 0.01 -17.97 47.49
C GLN A 197 0.56 -18.54 46.16
N ASP A 198 1.79 -18.16 45.81
CA ASP A 198 2.48 -18.46 44.54
C ASP A 198 1.92 -17.81 43.24
N HIS A 199 1.10 -16.77 43.34
CA HIS A 199 0.66 -15.99 42.17
C HIS A 199 1.00 -14.50 42.32
N SER A 200 1.83 -14.00 41.42
CA SER A 200 2.27 -12.60 41.39
C SER A 200 1.62 -11.87 40.21
N CYS A 201 0.39 -11.38 40.40
CA CYS A 201 -0.25 -10.47 39.43
C CYS A 201 0.37 -9.08 39.55
N GLY A 202 1.03 -8.58 38.50
CA GLY A 202 1.47 -7.19 38.42
C GLY A 202 2.80 -6.82 39.09
N ARG A 203 3.63 -7.78 39.53
CA ARG A 203 5.04 -7.45 39.86
C ARG A 203 5.84 -7.24 38.58
N TYR A 204 6.62 -6.16 38.55
CA TYR A 204 7.65 -5.94 37.56
C TYR A 204 8.62 -7.13 37.53
N THR A 205 8.88 -7.64 36.34
CA THR A 205 9.86 -8.69 36.08
C THR A 205 10.77 -8.26 34.95
N GLU A 206 12.04 -8.66 34.99
CA GLU A 206 12.98 -8.40 33.89
C GLU A 206 12.48 -8.96 32.54
N GLU A 207 11.66 -10.02 32.59
CA GLU A 207 11.01 -10.60 31.42
C GLU A 207 9.93 -9.68 30.83
N GLN A 208 9.09 -9.06 31.67
CA GLN A 208 8.11 -8.06 31.22
C GLN A 208 8.79 -6.83 30.61
N GLU A 209 9.92 -6.38 31.16
CA GLU A 209 10.67 -5.25 30.59
C GLU A 209 11.28 -5.61 29.23
N LYS A 210 11.92 -6.78 29.11
CA LYS A 210 12.44 -7.28 27.83
C LYS A 210 11.34 -7.41 26.79
N ASN A 211 10.16 -7.92 27.18
CA ASN A 211 9.00 -8.02 26.30
C ASN A 211 8.47 -6.64 25.88
N LEU A 212 8.46 -5.66 26.79
CA LEU A 212 8.07 -4.29 26.49
C LEU A 212 9.06 -3.62 25.51
N GLU A 213 10.36 -3.74 25.75
CA GLU A 213 11.38 -3.19 24.86
C GLU A 213 11.35 -3.84 23.47
N LEU A 214 11.10 -5.14 23.41
CA LEU A 214 10.89 -5.85 22.16
C LEU A 214 9.64 -5.36 21.42
N ALA A 215 8.51 -5.20 22.13
CA ALA A 215 7.28 -4.66 21.56
C ALA A 215 7.47 -3.23 21.02
N LYS A 216 8.18 -2.37 21.76
CA LYS A 216 8.56 -1.02 21.30
C LYS A 216 9.42 -1.09 20.03
N LYS A 217 10.44 -1.97 19.99
CA LYS A 217 11.31 -2.14 18.82
C LYS A 217 10.49 -2.52 17.58
N TYR A 218 9.56 -3.46 17.70
CA TYR A 218 8.68 -3.87 16.59
C TYR A 218 7.76 -2.73 16.13
N LEU A 219 7.16 -1.98 17.05
CA LEU A 219 6.31 -0.85 16.73
C LEU A 219 7.08 0.25 15.99
N TRP A 220 8.24 0.64 16.51
CA TRP A 220 9.10 1.66 15.87
C TRP A 220 9.55 1.24 14.48
N ARG A 221 9.89 -0.04 14.31
CA ARG A 221 10.22 -0.61 13.01
C ARG A 221 9.03 -0.50 12.06
N TYR A 222 7.84 -0.89 12.47
CA TYR A 222 6.65 -0.75 11.63
C TYR A 222 6.40 0.70 11.21
N ILE A 223 6.40 1.63 12.16
CA ILE A 223 6.17 3.07 11.89
C ILE A 223 7.19 3.60 10.89
N HIS A 224 8.45 3.20 11.01
CA HIS A 224 9.52 3.63 10.10
C HIS A 224 9.22 3.30 8.63
N TYR A 225 8.84 2.05 8.34
CA TYR A 225 8.53 1.61 6.98
C TYR A 225 7.14 2.08 6.54
N HIS A 226 6.16 2.09 7.44
CA HIS A 226 4.80 2.55 7.16
C HIS A 226 4.78 4.01 6.71
N ASN A 227 5.48 4.90 7.42
CA ASN A 227 5.51 6.31 7.06
C ASN A 227 6.12 6.56 5.68
N ARG A 228 7.16 5.80 5.30
CA ARG A 228 7.79 5.91 3.98
C ARG A 228 6.90 5.34 2.87
N TYR A 229 6.34 4.15 3.08
CA TYR A 229 5.32 3.58 2.20
C TYR A 229 4.19 4.58 1.96
N LYS A 230 3.63 5.14 3.04
CA LYS A 230 2.50 6.06 2.96
C LYS A 230 2.87 7.37 2.26
N ALA A 231 4.03 7.94 2.56
CA ALA A 231 4.52 9.16 1.92
C ALA A 231 4.63 8.99 0.39
N HIS A 232 5.28 7.92 -0.08
CA HIS A 232 5.41 7.66 -1.51
C HIS A 232 4.08 7.28 -2.18
N SER A 233 3.20 6.56 -1.48
CA SER A 233 1.85 6.25 -1.96
C SER A 233 0.98 7.50 -2.12
N ASP A 234 1.10 8.46 -1.20
CA ASP A 234 0.39 9.74 -1.27
C ASP A 234 0.97 10.66 -2.34
N SER A 235 2.30 10.73 -2.48
CA SER A 235 2.96 11.44 -3.58
C SER A 235 2.51 10.89 -4.94
N LEU A 236 2.44 9.57 -5.09
CA LEU A 236 1.97 8.93 -6.33
C LEU A 236 0.55 9.39 -6.70
N LYS A 237 -0.36 9.52 -5.72
CA LYS A 237 -1.71 10.04 -5.93
C LYS A 237 -1.72 11.52 -6.34
N ALA A 238 -0.87 12.33 -5.71
CA ALA A 238 -0.74 13.75 -6.05
C ALA A 238 -0.17 13.95 -7.47
N GLU A 239 0.79 13.11 -7.87
CA GLU A 239 1.40 13.17 -9.20
C GLU A 239 0.40 12.89 -10.33
N VAL A 240 -0.65 12.10 -10.10
CA VAL A 240 -1.72 11.88 -11.10
C VAL A 240 -2.37 13.22 -11.48
N GLN A 241 -2.59 14.10 -10.50
CA GLN A 241 -3.11 15.45 -10.74
C GLN A 241 -2.06 16.35 -11.41
N LEU A 242 -0.78 16.18 -11.08
CA LEU A 242 0.32 16.91 -11.73
C LEU A 242 0.39 16.58 -13.21
N LYS A 243 0.24 15.29 -13.58
CA LYS A 243 0.18 14.85 -14.97
C LYS A 243 -0.91 15.60 -15.72
N GLU A 244 -2.14 15.60 -15.22
CA GLU A 244 -3.25 16.34 -15.85
C GLU A 244 -2.94 17.83 -16.04
N LYS A 245 -2.40 18.49 -15.01
CA LYS A 245 -1.98 19.90 -15.08
C LYS A 245 -0.95 20.10 -16.19
N ILE A 246 0.06 19.23 -16.29
CA ILE A 246 1.10 19.30 -17.32
C ILE A 246 0.50 19.08 -18.71
N TYR A 247 -0.36 18.08 -18.92
CA TYR A 247 -1.01 17.86 -20.22
C TYR A 247 -1.87 19.06 -20.66
N MET A 248 -2.60 19.67 -19.72
CA MET A 248 -3.37 20.90 -19.99
C MET A 248 -2.47 22.08 -20.38
N LYS A 249 -1.25 22.14 -19.85
CA LYS A 249 -0.25 23.17 -20.19
C LYS A 249 0.38 22.90 -21.56
N ILE A 250 0.75 21.65 -21.84
CA ILE A 250 1.29 21.21 -23.13
C ILE A 250 0.31 21.57 -24.26
N SER A 251 -0.98 21.24 -24.10
CA SER A 251 -2.00 21.55 -25.10
C SER A 251 -2.13 23.06 -25.40
N LYS A 252 -1.97 23.93 -24.40
CA LYS A 252 -1.99 25.40 -24.60
C LYS A 252 -0.76 25.88 -25.38
N LEU A 253 0.40 25.31 -25.12
CA LEU A 253 1.65 25.67 -25.81
C LEU A 253 1.64 25.23 -27.28
N GLU A 254 1.06 24.06 -27.58
CA GLU A 254 0.93 23.54 -28.96
C GLU A 254 -0.03 24.37 -29.83
N THR A 255 -0.99 25.07 -29.24
CA THR A 255 -1.90 25.99 -29.96
C THR A 255 -1.32 27.37 -30.24
N GLY A 256 -0.14 27.70 -29.68
CA GLY A 256 0.59 28.94 -29.95
C GLY A 256 1.46 28.85 -31.20
N GLU A 257 1.88 29.99 -31.76
CA GLU A 257 2.67 30.07 -33.02
C GLU A 257 4.06 29.38 -32.96
N SER A 258 4.51 28.93 -31.77
CA SER A 258 5.80 28.29 -31.50
C SER A 258 5.74 26.75 -31.59
N ALA A 259 5.11 26.22 -32.63
CA ALA A 259 4.65 24.82 -32.73
C ALA A 259 5.72 23.73 -32.97
N SER A 260 6.90 23.76 -32.31
CA SER A 260 7.90 22.68 -32.49
C SER A 260 8.66 22.20 -31.25
N GLN A 261 8.25 22.58 -30.03
CA GLN A 261 8.87 22.01 -28.84
C GLN A 261 8.43 20.56 -28.65
N ASP A 262 9.31 19.62 -28.95
CA ASP A 262 9.17 18.20 -28.63
C ASP A 262 9.07 18.03 -27.10
N LEU A 263 7.86 17.84 -26.57
CA LEU A 263 7.55 17.72 -25.13
C LEU A 263 7.48 16.26 -24.66
N ARG A 264 7.82 15.29 -25.52
CA ARG A 264 7.86 13.86 -25.19
C ARG A 264 8.80 13.54 -24.02
N TRP A 265 9.83 14.36 -23.80
CA TRP A 265 10.73 14.20 -22.66
C TRP A 265 10.02 14.43 -21.32
N VAL A 266 9.01 15.32 -21.26
CA VAL A 266 8.19 15.55 -20.06
C VAL A 266 7.32 14.32 -19.80
N GLU A 267 6.66 13.80 -20.83
CA GLU A 267 5.82 12.60 -20.73
C GLU A 267 6.63 11.38 -20.27
N ASN A 268 7.79 11.16 -20.88
CA ASN A 268 8.70 10.08 -20.49
C ASN A 268 9.25 10.26 -19.06
N GLY A 269 9.54 11.50 -18.66
CA GLY A 269 9.96 11.84 -17.31
C GLY A 269 8.87 11.54 -16.28
N LEU A 270 7.64 12.00 -16.52
CA LEU A 270 6.49 11.69 -15.67
C LEU A 270 6.23 10.19 -15.58
N TYR A 271 6.27 9.49 -16.71
CA TYR A 271 6.08 8.05 -16.73
C TYR A 271 7.13 7.31 -15.89
N THR A 272 8.40 7.74 -15.98
CA THR A 272 9.48 7.22 -15.15
C THR A 272 9.25 7.52 -13.67
N LEU A 273 8.87 8.77 -13.34
CA LEU A 273 8.54 9.20 -11.99
C LEU A 273 7.45 8.33 -11.36
N PHE A 274 6.32 8.16 -12.04
CA PHE A 274 5.19 7.35 -11.58
C PHE A 274 5.59 5.91 -11.28
N ARG A 275 6.30 5.26 -12.22
CA ARG A 275 6.76 3.89 -12.02
C ARG A 275 7.70 3.78 -10.83
N SER A 276 8.65 4.72 -10.71
CA SER A 276 9.65 4.70 -9.66
C SER A 276 9.05 4.98 -8.28
N ARG A 277 8.07 5.88 -8.17
CA ARG A 277 7.28 6.12 -6.95
C ARG A 277 6.52 4.89 -6.50
N ARG A 278 5.89 4.19 -7.45
CA ARG A 278 5.22 2.92 -7.20
C ARG A 278 6.20 1.87 -6.66
N ALA A 279 7.32 1.68 -7.35
CA ALA A 279 8.36 0.74 -6.92
C ALA A 279 8.94 1.09 -5.54
N LEU A 280 9.20 2.37 -5.26
CA LEU A 280 9.64 2.84 -3.94
C LEU A 280 8.62 2.50 -2.87
N SER A 281 7.35 2.86 -3.08
CA SER A 281 6.26 2.59 -2.14
C SER A 281 6.27 1.13 -1.70
N TYR A 282 6.29 0.20 -2.65
CA TYR A 282 6.20 -1.23 -2.37
C TYR A 282 7.52 -1.88 -1.97
N SER A 283 8.65 -1.20 -2.16
CA SER A 283 9.95 -1.65 -1.66
C SER A 283 10.07 -1.57 -0.12
N TYR A 284 9.33 -0.69 0.55
CA TYR A 284 9.33 -0.61 2.03
C TYR A 284 8.59 -1.77 2.71
N PRO A 285 7.37 -2.15 2.29
CA PRO A 285 6.72 -3.38 2.73
C PRO A 285 7.58 -4.61 2.47
N PHE A 286 8.24 -4.69 1.30
CA PHE A 286 9.19 -5.74 1.00
C PHE A 286 10.33 -5.79 2.06
N ALA A 287 11.00 -4.66 2.30
CA ALA A 287 12.09 -4.56 3.28
C ALA A 287 11.66 -4.97 4.69
N TYR A 288 10.46 -4.52 5.11
CA TYR A 288 9.90 -4.82 6.42
C TYR A 288 9.78 -6.33 6.66
N TYR A 289 9.30 -7.09 5.67
CA TYR A 289 9.17 -8.54 5.81
C TYR A 289 10.47 -9.28 5.49
N MET A 290 11.21 -8.86 4.47
CA MET A 290 12.46 -9.51 4.05
C MET A 290 13.54 -9.47 5.13
N PHE A 291 13.62 -8.38 5.91
CA PHE A 291 14.55 -8.28 7.02
C PHE A 291 13.88 -8.46 8.38
N GLY A 292 12.60 -8.87 8.40
CA GLY A 292 11.81 -9.07 9.60
C GLY A 292 11.93 -10.49 10.18
N HIS A 293 11.46 -10.65 11.41
CA HIS A 293 11.37 -11.96 12.05
C HIS A 293 10.03 -12.68 11.75
N GLU A 294 9.11 -12.02 11.04
CA GLU A 294 7.76 -12.52 10.77
C GLU A 294 7.72 -13.56 9.64
N LEU A 295 8.72 -13.54 8.74
CA LEU A 295 8.95 -14.58 7.76
C LEU A 295 10.13 -15.44 8.20
N GLN A 296 10.00 -16.74 8.03
CA GLN A 296 11.06 -17.70 8.33
C GLN A 296 12.18 -17.52 7.30
N ASN A 297 13.10 -16.60 7.60
CA ASN A 297 14.21 -16.30 6.70
C ASN A 297 15.38 -17.22 7.02
N GLU A 298 15.89 -17.88 5.99
CA GLU A 298 17.01 -18.82 6.04
C GLU A 298 18.37 -18.15 6.25
N MET A 299 18.38 -16.82 6.35
CA MET A 299 19.59 -16.02 6.51
C MET A 299 20.00 -15.92 7.98
N THR A 300 21.31 -15.99 8.23
CA THR A 300 21.89 -15.67 9.54
C THR A 300 21.66 -14.20 9.89
N GLU A 301 21.77 -13.85 11.18
CA GLU A 301 21.57 -12.46 11.63
C GLU A 301 22.61 -11.51 11.03
N GLU A 302 23.87 -11.95 10.90
CA GLU A 302 24.95 -11.17 10.30
C GLU A 302 24.71 -10.91 8.81
N GLU A 303 24.33 -11.95 8.05
CA GLU A 303 23.99 -11.80 6.63
C GLU A 303 22.77 -10.89 6.43
N ARG A 304 21.77 -11.01 7.32
CA ARG A 304 20.57 -10.16 7.29
C ARG A 304 20.94 -8.70 7.49
N GLU A 305 21.77 -8.38 8.47
CA GLU A 305 22.19 -7.01 8.75
C GLU A 305 22.97 -6.41 7.56
N ILE A 306 23.92 -7.16 7.00
CA ILE A 306 24.72 -6.71 5.85
C ILE A 306 23.82 -6.46 4.63
N LYS A 307 22.93 -7.39 4.29
CA LYS A 307 22.03 -7.24 3.14
C LYS A 307 20.99 -6.15 3.37
N GLN A 308 20.50 -5.97 4.60
CA GLN A 308 19.58 -4.89 4.95
C GLN A 308 20.25 -3.53 4.73
N ASN A 309 21.46 -3.34 5.27
CA ASN A 309 22.19 -2.08 5.13
C ASN A 309 22.46 -1.74 3.66
N LEU A 310 22.88 -2.72 2.86
CA LEU A 310 23.14 -2.52 1.43
C LEU A 310 21.85 -2.16 0.67
N PHE A 311 20.75 -2.87 0.96
CA PHE A 311 19.47 -2.62 0.34
C PHE A 311 18.89 -1.25 0.70
N GLU A 312 18.97 -0.85 1.98
CA GLU A 312 18.49 0.45 2.46
C GLU A 312 19.33 1.61 1.90
N ASP A 313 20.65 1.46 1.75
CA ASP A 313 21.49 2.45 1.08
C ASP A 313 21.07 2.63 -0.38
N GLN A 314 20.81 1.51 -1.08
CA GLN A 314 20.32 1.55 -2.46
C GLN A 314 18.91 2.19 -2.56
N GLN A 315 18.01 1.90 -1.63
CA GLN A 315 16.70 2.56 -1.53
C GLN A 315 16.86 4.07 -1.35
N GLN A 316 17.75 4.51 -0.45
CA GLN A 316 17.97 5.93 -0.19
C GLN A 316 18.53 6.66 -1.42
N GLN A 317 19.48 6.05 -2.13
CA GLN A 317 20.00 6.60 -3.38
C GLN A 317 18.91 6.70 -4.45
N PHE A 318 18.06 5.68 -4.55
CA PHE A 318 16.94 5.68 -5.49
C PHE A 318 15.91 6.76 -5.15
N GLU A 319 15.47 6.82 -3.89
CA GLU A 319 14.55 7.82 -3.35
C GLU A 319 15.04 9.25 -3.63
N ALA A 320 16.30 9.55 -3.29
CA ALA A 320 16.86 10.89 -3.51
C ALA A 320 16.87 11.33 -4.98
N ASN A 321 17.05 10.39 -5.92
CA ASN A 321 17.00 10.72 -7.35
C ASN A 321 15.57 10.82 -7.90
N VAL A 322 14.63 10.05 -7.34
CA VAL A 322 13.20 10.19 -7.62
C VAL A 322 12.70 11.57 -7.18
N GLU A 323 13.07 12.04 -5.99
CA GLU A 323 12.69 13.39 -5.53
C GLU A 323 13.27 14.49 -6.42
N LYS A 324 14.53 14.34 -6.87
CA LYS A 324 15.14 15.29 -7.82
C LYS A 324 14.39 15.33 -9.14
N LEU A 325 13.97 14.16 -9.65
CA LEU A 325 13.19 14.09 -10.89
C LEU A 325 11.82 14.75 -10.71
N SER A 326 11.12 14.50 -9.59
CA SER A 326 9.86 15.16 -9.23
C SER A 326 10.01 16.68 -9.22
N MET A 327 11.02 17.17 -8.49
CA MET A 327 11.29 18.60 -8.34
C MET A 327 11.55 19.28 -9.68
N VAL A 328 12.37 18.66 -10.55
CA VAL A 328 12.64 19.23 -11.87
C VAL A 328 11.35 19.25 -12.70
N LEU A 329 10.56 18.17 -12.73
CA LEU A 329 9.31 18.09 -13.51
C LEU A 329 8.22 19.08 -13.07
N GLU A 330 8.27 19.56 -11.84
CA GLU A 330 7.35 20.57 -11.30
C GLU A 330 7.73 22.02 -11.63
N GLU A 331 8.92 22.26 -12.18
CA GLU A 331 9.36 23.61 -12.55
C GLU A 331 8.45 24.24 -13.63
N PRO A 332 8.21 25.58 -13.56
CA PRO A 332 7.32 26.27 -14.49
C PRO A 332 8.00 26.57 -15.84
N PHE A 333 8.20 25.55 -16.67
CA PHE A 333 8.94 25.65 -17.94
C PHE A 333 8.31 26.59 -18.97
N GLU A 334 7.01 26.87 -18.86
CA GLU A 334 6.27 27.76 -19.78
C GLU A 334 6.87 29.16 -19.90
N GLY A 335 7.51 29.65 -18.83
CA GLY A 335 8.12 30.98 -18.79
C GLY A 335 9.62 31.01 -19.12
N TYR A 336 10.19 29.89 -19.57
CA TYR A 336 11.64 29.77 -19.76
C TYR A 336 12.05 30.18 -21.17
N THR A 337 13.29 30.67 -21.29
CA THR A 337 13.95 30.87 -22.58
C THR A 337 14.27 29.51 -23.21
N GLU A 338 14.44 29.47 -24.54
CA GLU A 338 14.74 28.23 -25.27
C GLU A 338 16.00 27.51 -24.75
N ASP A 339 17.04 28.27 -24.41
CA ASP A 339 18.27 27.73 -23.80
C ASP A 339 17.98 27.03 -22.47
N LYS A 340 17.14 27.64 -21.63
CA LYS A 340 16.79 27.10 -20.32
C LYS A 340 15.85 25.88 -20.43
N VAL A 341 14.94 25.88 -21.40
CA VAL A 341 14.11 24.69 -21.73
C VAL A 341 15.02 23.53 -22.17
N THR A 342 16.04 23.81 -22.98
CA THR A 342 17.01 22.80 -23.43
C THR A 342 17.85 22.24 -22.27
N GLU A 343 18.30 23.10 -21.36
CA GLU A 343 19.02 22.69 -20.15
C GLU A 343 18.14 21.79 -19.27
N THR A 344 16.90 22.19 -19.01
CA THR A 344 15.91 21.40 -18.28
C THR A 344 15.66 20.05 -18.94
N ARG A 345 15.46 20.02 -20.27
CA ARG A 345 15.26 18.77 -21.02
C ARG A 345 16.40 17.79 -20.76
N MET A 346 17.65 18.26 -20.82
CA MET A 346 18.82 17.42 -20.52
C MET A 346 18.81 16.91 -19.08
N LYS A 347 18.44 17.75 -18.10
CA LYS A 347 18.29 17.34 -16.70
C LYS A 347 17.25 16.23 -16.55
N VAL A 348 16.07 16.37 -17.14
CA VAL A 348 15.00 15.37 -17.05
C VAL A 348 15.41 14.06 -17.71
N LEU A 349 16.03 14.10 -18.90
CA LEU A 349 16.48 12.87 -19.57
C LEU A 349 17.54 12.13 -18.76
N ASN A 350 18.54 12.85 -18.23
CA ASN A 350 19.60 12.27 -17.42
C ASN A 350 19.07 11.70 -16.09
N LEU A 351 18.20 12.44 -15.39
CA LEU A 351 17.57 11.97 -14.16
C LEU A 351 16.66 10.77 -14.43
N SER A 352 15.87 10.79 -15.49
CA SER A 352 15.00 9.66 -15.87
C SER A 352 15.81 8.39 -16.13
N TYR A 353 16.91 8.49 -16.87
CA TYR A 353 17.81 7.36 -17.11
C TYR A 353 18.45 6.85 -15.81
N LEU A 354 18.93 7.75 -14.95
CA LEU A 354 19.53 7.37 -13.67
C LEU A 354 18.51 6.68 -12.75
N VAL A 355 17.32 7.26 -12.61
CA VAL A 355 16.21 6.73 -11.80
C VAL A 355 15.77 5.35 -12.30
N ASP A 356 15.62 5.19 -13.62
CA ASP A 356 15.29 3.91 -14.24
C ASP A 356 16.35 2.84 -13.96
N ASN A 357 17.63 3.19 -14.06
CA ASN A 357 18.73 2.27 -13.74
C ASN A 357 18.80 1.89 -12.26
N LEU A 358 18.59 2.86 -11.35
CA LEU A 358 18.55 2.58 -9.91
C LEU A 358 17.39 1.66 -9.56
N CYS A 359 16.22 1.87 -10.20
CA CYS A 359 15.07 0.99 -10.05
C CYS A 359 15.38 -0.42 -10.55
N ARG A 360 15.98 -0.57 -11.74
CA ARG A 360 16.39 -1.87 -12.27
C ARG A 360 17.34 -2.61 -11.33
N LYS A 361 18.39 -1.92 -10.86
CA LYS A 361 19.34 -2.51 -9.90
C LYS A 361 18.66 -2.91 -8.59
N LEU A 362 17.64 -2.17 -8.15
CA LEU A 362 16.90 -2.51 -6.93
C LEU A 362 16.17 -3.84 -7.12
N TYR A 363 15.52 -4.01 -8.28
CA TYR A 363 14.86 -5.27 -8.63
C TYR A 363 15.87 -6.42 -8.80
N GLU A 364 17.00 -6.19 -9.47
CA GLU A 364 18.07 -7.20 -9.59
C GLU A 364 18.58 -7.67 -8.23
N CYS A 365 18.74 -6.75 -7.26
CA CYS A 365 19.12 -7.10 -5.88
C CYS A 365 18.01 -7.94 -5.21
N ILE A 366 16.75 -7.56 -5.37
CA ILE A 366 15.62 -8.30 -4.80
C ILE A 366 15.53 -9.70 -5.39
N GLU A 367 15.57 -9.83 -6.71
CA GLU A 367 15.39 -11.11 -7.41
C GLU A 367 16.58 -12.06 -7.17
N ASN A 368 17.81 -11.56 -7.28
CA ASN A 368 18.99 -12.42 -7.26
C ASN A 368 19.61 -12.56 -5.87
N ASP A 369 19.81 -11.46 -5.15
CA ASP A 369 20.58 -11.46 -3.90
C ASP A 369 19.73 -11.77 -2.67
N LEU A 370 18.44 -11.40 -2.71
CA LEU A 370 17.51 -11.57 -1.59
C LEU A 370 16.62 -12.79 -1.78
N LEU A 371 15.78 -12.80 -2.81
CA LEU A 371 14.82 -13.88 -3.06
C LEU A 371 15.50 -15.11 -3.66
N GLY A 372 16.42 -14.92 -4.61
CA GLY A 372 17.18 -16.01 -5.25
C GLY A 372 18.10 -16.78 -4.29
N ALA A 373 18.42 -16.20 -3.12
CA ALA A 373 19.19 -16.86 -2.07
C ALA A 373 18.36 -17.78 -1.17
N LEU A 374 17.03 -17.75 -1.27
CA LEU A 374 16.13 -18.57 -0.45
C LEU A 374 15.99 -19.99 -1.06
N GLN A 375 16.16 -21.03 -0.23
CA GLN A 375 16.09 -22.43 -0.63
C GLN A 375 14.65 -22.99 -0.62
N HIS A 376 13.79 -22.51 0.30
CA HIS A 376 12.44 -23.07 0.53
C HIS A 376 11.31 -22.03 0.39
N GLY A 377 11.63 -20.74 0.22
CA GLY A 377 10.64 -19.67 0.08
C GLY A 377 10.29 -19.36 -1.37
N SER A 378 9.06 -19.66 -1.82
CA SER A 378 8.59 -19.29 -3.17
C SER A 378 8.02 -17.86 -3.23
N HIS A 379 8.85 -16.89 -2.85
CA HIS A 379 8.53 -15.48 -3.05
C HIS A 379 8.88 -15.09 -4.49
N ASN A 380 7.86 -14.80 -5.28
CA ASN A 380 8.01 -14.35 -6.66
C ASN A 380 7.45 -12.93 -6.79
N ILE A 381 8.15 -12.11 -7.57
CA ILE A 381 7.75 -10.74 -7.88
C ILE A 381 7.62 -10.58 -9.39
N ALA A 382 6.90 -9.55 -9.84
CA ALA A 382 6.84 -9.24 -11.25
C ALA A 382 8.17 -8.60 -11.69
N PRO A 383 8.78 -9.05 -12.80
CA PRO A 383 10.07 -8.54 -13.24
C PRO A 383 9.98 -7.08 -13.66
N TYR A 384 11.06 -6.33 -13.42
CA TYR A 384 11.12 -4.92 -13.79
C TYR A 384 11.10 -4.72 -15.31
N LYS A 385 10.28 -3.77 -15.77
CA LYS A 385 10.23 -3.36 -17.18
C LYS A 385 10.24 -1.85 -17.30
N SER A 386 11.23 -1.32 -18.02
CA SER A 386 11.34 0.12 -18.33
C SER A 386 10.22 0.63 -19.23
N THR A 387 9.44 -0.26 -19.84
CA THR A 387 8.23 0.05 -20.62
C THR A 387 6.93 -0.17 -19.83
N GLY A 388 7.02 -0.55 -18.55
CA GLY A 388 5.91 -0.81 -17.62
C GLY A 388 5.17 -2.13 -17.82
N ALA A 389 3.95 -2.17 -17.29
CA ALA A 389 3.07 -3.35 -17.31
C ALA A 389 2.73 -3.75 -18.75
N GLU A 390 2.61 -5.05 -18.98
CA GLU A 390 2.20 -5.56 -20.29
C GLU A 390 0.71 -5.26 -20.50
N LYS A 391 0.38 -4.62 -21.63
CA LYS A 391 -1.01 -4.50 -22.05
C LYS A 391 -1.54 -5.89 -22.39
N ALA A 392 -2.69 -6.23 -21.84
CA ALA A 392 -3.34 -7.49 -22.13
C ALA A 392 -3.63 -7.58 -23.64
N SER A 393 -3.20 -8.67 -24.27
CA SER A 393 -3.53 -8.95 -25.66
C SER A 393 -5.03 -9.18 -25.79
N LYS A 394 -5.67 -8.56 -26.79
CA LYS A 394 -7.05 -8.90 -27.16
C LYS A 394 -7.09 -10.37 -27.59
N LEU A 395 -7.93 -11.16 -26.95
CA LEU A 395 -8.38 -12.43 -27.52
C LEU A 395 -9.29 -12.04 -28.71
N ALA A 396 -8.80 -12.28 -29.92
CA ALA A 396 -9.52 -12.04 -31.17
C ALA A 396 -10.68 -13.02 -31.33
#